data_AF-A0A2N5AEC3-F1
#
_entry.id   AF-A0A2N5AEC3-F1
#
_cell.length_a   1.000
_cell.length_b   1.000
_cell.length_c   1.000
_cell.angle_alpha   90.00
_cell.angle_beta   90.00
_cell.angle_gamma   90.00
#
_symmetry.space_group_name_H-M   'P 1'
#
loop_
_entity.id
_entity.type
_entity.pdbx_description
1 polymer ?
#
loop_
_entity_poly.entity_id
_entity_poly.type
_entity_poly.pdbx_seq_one_letter_code
_entity_poly.pdbx_strand_id
1 'polypeptide(L)'
;LGTTPEIAGYLNGIITGVFGYYFGTRAAASTATTNNNSVASAQQAAQEQTRQAERAQNDADQKMQLAEKIQSTADVDPLLDKAQRQLALAKALLAMLPQTNSLPTGLGDVLPGDLNNTITRAESIINALRNLSKKDVTPDQLDELNQVVNILTGATSPLSVLLNKAAPLVVPAMPALGPIAGIVMLLGVGAKLGSDQFKRWRARVLAAPLAQGLVESGTLTLPLTRAALENAPAAIPFFAARPPAEVDSVLANVLAADDPVSVLNEAYGPNGNVAADIVHDGEQATSIVTALQQSLLALYGKGDITEEIASKVRASLTSPASQALCAASAALNNLSATDINQLINLVSGVSSMVANPADSRAAFDLLIMLVDAARRANVDFVQAIADLKL
;
A
#
# COMPACT_ATOMS: atom_id res chain seq x y z
N LEU A 1 -37.62 50.19 -2.31
CA LEU A 1 -37.74 49.66 -3.69
C LEU A 1 -36.42 49.92 -4.40
N GLY A 2 -35.48 48.98 -4.31
CA GLY A 2 -34.18 49.06 -4.98
C GLY A 2 -34.08 47.90 -5.96
N THR A 3 -34.05 48.19 -7.25
CA THR A 3 -33.98 47.21 -8.34
C THR A 3 -32.53 46.97 -8.77
N THR A 4 -32.27 45.70 -9.08
CA THR A 4 -31.00 44.99 -9.29
C THR A 4 -30.29 45.32 -10.63
N PRO A 5 -28.99 44.95 -10.76
CA PRO A 5 -28.08 45.39 -11.84
C PRO A 5 -28.38 44.86 -13.25
N GLU A 6 -29.27 43.89 -13.40
CA GLU A 6 -29.59 43.28 -14.70
C GLU A 6 -30.47 44.18 -15.58
N ILE A 7 -31.21 45.12 -15.00
CA ILE A 7 -32.05 46.08 -15.74
C ILE A 7 -31.20 47.23 -16.32
N ALA A 8 -30.03 47.53 -15.72
CA ALA A 8 -29.15 48.60 -16.20
C ALA A 8 -28.45 48.24 -17.52
N GLY A 9 -28.12 46.97 -17.74
CA GLY A 9 -27.50 46.49 -18.98
C GLY A 9 -28.45 46.54 -20.19
N TYR A 10 -29.72 46.17 -19.99
CA TYR A 10 -30.71 46.17 -21.06
C TYR A 10 -31.16 47.58 -21.48
N LEU A 11 -31.27 48.54 -20.54
CA LEU A 11 -31.60 49.94 -20.91
C LEU A 11 -30.46 50.61 -21.70
N ASN A 12 -29.20 50.32 -21.38
CA ASN A 12 -28.06 50.95 -22.06
C ASN A 12 -27.90 50.44 -23.51
N GLY A 13 -28.24 49.16 -23.77
CA GLY A 13 -28.27 48.59 -25.12
C GLY A 13 -29.38 49.16 -26.01
N ILE A 14 -30.56 49.41 -25.45
CA ILE A 14 -31.70 49.98 -26.20
C ILE A 14 -31.47 51.47 -26.50
N ILE A 15 -30.94 52.24 -25.55
CA ILE A 15 -30.67 53.67 -25.74
C ILE A 15 -29.59 53.88 -26.83
N THR A 16 -28.52 53.07 -26.83
CA THR A 16 -27.45 53.16 -27.83
C THR A 16 -27.93 52.76 -29.23
N GLY A 17 -28.83 51.78 -29.34
CA GLY A 17 -29.42 51.35 -30.61
C GLY A 17 -30.38 52.36 -31.24
N VAL A 18 -31.13 53.12 -30.44
CA VAL A 18 -32.12 54.09 -30.94
C VAL A 18 -31.46 55.43 -31.35
N PHE A 19 -30.39 55.87 -30.68
CA PHE A 19 -29.65 57.07 -31.07
C PHE A 19 -28.89 56.89 -32.40
N GLY A 20 -28.36 55.70 -32.68
CA GLY A 20 -27.69 55.40 -33.96
C GLY A 20 -28.64 55.38 -35.17
N TYR A 21 -29.89 54.98 -34.98
CA TYR A 21 -30.88 54.86 -36.06
C TYR A 21 -31.55 56.20 -36.42
N TYR A 22 -31.69 57.15 -35.47
CA TYR A 22 -32.37 58.44 -35.71
C TYR A 22 -31.44 59.61 -36.07
N PHE A 23 -30.13 59.54 -35.82
CA PHE A 23 -29.18 60.64 -36.12
C PHE A 23 -28.17 60.34 -37.24
N GLY A 24 -28.25 59.17 -37.89
CA GLY A 24 -27.19 58.68 -38.79
C GLY A 24 -27.31 58.94 -40.29
N THR A 25 -28.40 59.52 -40.83
CA THR A 25 -28.56 59.59 -42.31
C THR A 25 -29.30 60.82 -42.84
N ARG A 26 -28.82 62.03 -42.52
CA ARG A 26 -29.07 63.22 -43.36
C ARG A 26 -27.84 64.12 -43.47
N ALA A 27 -26.97 63.85 -44.46
CA ALA A 27 -26.20 64.88 -45.16
C ALA A 27 -25.75 64.33 -46.52
N ALA A 28 -26.10 65.06 -47.57
CA ALA A 28 -25.97 64.70 -48.97
C ALA A 28 -24.53 64.77 -49.50
N ALA A 29 -24.27 63.95 -50.51
CA ALA A 29 -23.42 64.19 -51.68
C ALA A 29 -22.30 65.24 -51.58
N SER A 30 -21.04 64.79 -51.59
CA SER A 30 -20.02 65.24 -52.55
C SER A 30 -18.63 64.65 -52.27
N THR A 31 -17.91 64.35 -53.35
CA THR A 31 -16.47 64.04 -53.49
C THR A 31 -15.94 62.70 -52.96
N ALA A 32 -15.79 61.77 -53.91
CA ALA A 32 -15.11 60.49 -53.78
C ALA A 32 -13.59 60.64 -53.94
N THR A 33 -12.84 60.86 -52.84
CA THR A 33 -11.39 60.53 -52.79
C THR A 33 -10.83 60.25 -51.37
N THR A 34 -11.58 60.46 -50.28
CA THR A 34 -11.03 60.33 -48.89
C THR A 34 -11.42 59.03 -48.15
N ASN A 35 -12.23 58.14 -48.75
CA ASN A 35 -12.86 57.02 -48.03
C ASN A 35 -12.00 55.75 -47.82
N ASN A 36 -10.83 55.60 -48.43
CA ASN A 36 -10.04 54.37 -48.27
C ASN A 36 -9.21 54.33 -46.97
N ASN A 37 -8.83 55.48 -46.40
CA ASN A 37 -8.03 55.51 -45.17
C ASN A 37 -8.86 55.45 -43.88
N SER A 38 -10.10 55.94 -43.88
CA SER A 38 -11.01 55.92 -42.72
C SER A 38 -11.67 54.56 -42.50
N VAL A 39 -11.97 53.82 -43.57
CA VAL A 39 -12.53 52.46 -43.48
C VAL A 39 -11.45 51.45 -43.05
N ALA A 40 -10.23 51.59 -43.55
CA ALA A 40 -9.10 50.74 -43.15
C ALA A 40 -8.73 50.93 -41.67
N SER A 41 -8.74 52.16 -41.15
CA SER A 41 -8.48 52.45 -39.73
C SER A 41 -9.63 52.00 -38.82
N ALA A 42 -10.89 52.11 -39.25
CA ALA A 42 -12.03 51.58 -38.52
C ALA A 42 -12.04 50.03 -38.45
N GLN A 43 -11.64 49.34 -39.54
CA GLN A 43 -11.48 47.89 -39.54
C GLN A 43 -10.31 47.42 -38.67
N GLN A 44 -9.20 48.16 -38.64
CA GLN A 44 -8.09 47.88 -37.73
C GLN A 44 -8.46 48.08 -36.26
N ALA A 45 -9.21 49.15 -35.94
CA ALA A 45 -9.71 49.39 -34.59
C ALA A 45 -10.71 48.31 -34.13
N ALA A 46 -11.58 47.85 -35.02
CA ALA A 46 -12.50 46.75 -34.73
C ALA A 46 -11.77 45.42 -34.50
N GLN A 47 -10.75 45.10 -35.32
CA GLN A 47 -9.92 43.89 -35.11
C GLN A 47 -9.08 43.94 -33.83
N GLU A 48 -8.60 45.13 -33.45
CA GLU A 48 -7.88 45.30 -32.18
C GLU A 48 -8.83 45.14 -30.98
N GLN A 49 -10.05 45.66 -31.06
CA GLN A 49 -11.07 45.43 -30.03
C GLN A 49 -11.47 43.95 -29.93
N THR A 50 -11.60 43.23 -31.05
CA THR A 50 -11.85 41.78 -31.03
C THR A 50 -10.67 41.03 -30.41
N ARG A 51 -9.42 41.37 -30.75
CA ARG A 51 -8.23 40.76 -30.13
C ARG A 51 -8.11 41.07 -28.64
N GLN A 52 -8.51 42.26 -28.19
CA GLN A 52 -8.55 42.60 -26.77
C GLN A 52 -9.67 41.86 -26.04
N ALA A 53 -10.83 41.67 -26.66
CA ALA A 53 -11.92 40.88 -26.11
C ALA A 53 -11.54 39.38 -26.02
N GLU A 54 -10.89 38.83 -27.05
CA GLU A 54 -10.38 37.45 -27.05
C GLU A 54 -9.30 37.23 -25.98
N ARG A 55 -8.40 38.20 -25.77
CA ARG A 55 -7.41 38.14 -24.67
C ARG A 55 -8.07 38.23 -23.30
N ALA A 56 -9.06 39.12 -23.13
CA ALA A 56 -9.81 39.23 -21.88
C ALA A 56 -10.64 37.96 -21.60
N GLN A 57 -11.15 37.31 -22.63
CA GLN A 57 -11.88 36.05 -22.52
C GLN A 57 -10.94 34.88 -22.19
N ASN A 58 -9.79 34.77 -22.86
CA ASN A 58 -8.78 33.77 -22.52
C ASN A 58 -8.23 33.95 -21.09
N ASP A 59 -8.02 35.20 -20.64
CA ASP A 59 -7.63 35.50 -19.26
C ASP A 59 -8.75 35.16 -18.27
N ALA A 60 -10.02 35.36 -18.64
CA ALA A 60 -11.17 34.99 -17.83
C ALA A 60 -11.34 33.47 -17.74
N ASP A 61 -11.14 32.74 -18.85
CA ASP A 61 -11.19 31.28 -18.91
C ASP A 61 -10.02 30.66 -18.14
N GLN A 62 -8.81 31.23 -18.23
CA GLN A 62 -7.67 30.84 -17.39
C GLN A 62 -7.95 31.11 -15.90
N LYS A 63 -8.56 32.25 -15.56
CA LYS A 63 -8.97 32.56 -14.19
C LYS A 63 -10.09 31.67 -13.69
N MET A 64 -11.03 31.26 -14.56
CA MET A 64 -12.07 30.28 -14.23
C MET A 64 -11.49 28.89 -14.02
N GLN A 65 -10.59 28.42 -14.89
CA GLN A 65 -9.86 27.17 -14.69
C GLN A 65 -8.99 27.21 -13.42
N LEU A 66 -8.37 28.35 -13.11
CA LEU A 66 -7.69 28.57 -11.84
C LEU A 66 -8.67 28.54 -10.67
N ALA A 67 -9.85 29.16 -10.78
CA ALA A 67 -10.85 29.18 -9.72
C ALA A 67 -11.48 27.80 -9.47
N GLU A 68 -11.66 26.99 -10.52
CA GLU A 68 -12.06 25.57 -10.45
C GLU A 68 -10.94 24.72 -9.82
N LYS A 69 -9.67 24.98 -10.18
CA LYS A 69 -8.49 24.45 -9.45
C LYS A 69 -8.44 24.95 -8.00
N ILE A 70 -8.91 26.15 -7.66
CA ILE A 70 -8.89 26.70 -6.30
C ILE A 70 -10.04 26.14 -5.43
N GLN A 71 -11.16 25.70 -6.02
CA GLN A 71 -12.14 24.85 -5.32
C GLN A 71 -11.54 23.50 -4.87
N SER A 72 -10.38 23.09 -5.40
CA SER A 72 -9.57 21.96 -4.89
C SER A 72 -8.72 22.27 -3.65
N THR A 73 -8.83 23.47 -3.04
CA THR A 73 -8.22 23.72 -1.72
C THR A 73 -8.82 22.86 -0.60
N ALA A 74 -9.99 22.25 -0.82
CA ALA A 74 -10.55 21.20 0.02
C ALA A 74 -9.76 19.87 -0.03
N ASP A 75 -8.99 19.64 -1.11
CA ASP A 75 -8.27 18.38 -1.39
C ASP A 75 -6.79 18.42 -0.97
N VAL A 76 -6.28 19.55 -0.47
CA VAL A 76 -4.86 19.68 -0.06
C VAL A 76 -4.53 18.80 1.14
N ASP A 77 -5.34 18.81 2.20
CA ASP A 77 -5.04 18.01 3.41
C ASP A 77 -5.06 16.50 3.12
N PRO A 78 -6.08 15.93 2.43
CA PRO A 78 -6.06 14.51 2.06
C PRO A 78 -4.87 14.13 1.17
N LEU A 79 -4.47 15.00 0.23
CA LEU A 79 -3.29 14.78 -0.62
C LEU A 79 -1.99 14.87 0.18
N LEU A 80 -1.89 15.82 1.11
CA LEU A 80 -0.74 15.98 1.98
C LEU A 80 -0.58 14.79 2.93
N ASP A 81 -1.69 14.33 3.54
CA ASP A 81 -1.71 13.14 4.39
C ASP A 81 -1.30 11.89 3.61
N LYS A 82 -1.81 11.74 2.38
CA LYS A 82 -1.43 10.66 1.46
C LYS A 82 0.06 10.72 1.12
N ALA A 83 0.57 11.89 0.75
CA ALA A 83 1.98 12.09 0.44
C ALA A 83 2.88 11.80 1.65
N GLN A 84 2.49 12.23 2.86
CA GLN A 84 3.21 12.00 4.10
C GLN A 84 3.28 10.51 4.46
N ARG A 85 2.16 9.78 4.38
CA ARG A 85 2.14 8.33 4.62
C ARG A 85 3.09 7.60 3.67
N GLN A 86 3.00 7.87 2.37
CA GLN A 86 3.84 7.20 1.37
C GLN A 86 5.31 7.59 1.49
N LEU A 87 5.60 8.85 1.79
CA LEU A 87 6.96 9.30 2.07
C LEU A 87 7.55 8.58 3.28
N ALA A 88 6.79 8.42 4.37
CA ALA A 88 7.26 7.71 5.55
C ALA A 88 7.63 6.25 5.23
N LEU A 89 6.83 5.56 4.41
CA LEU A 89 7.14 4.21 3.94
C LEU A 89 8.37 4.18 3.02
N ALA A 90 8.48 5.13 2.09
CA ALA A 90 9.65 5.23 1.21
C ALA A 90 10.95 5.45 1.99
N LYS A 91 10.91 6.28 3.05
CA LYS A 91 12.04 6.50 3.96
C LYS A 91 12.37 5.27 4.80
N ALA A 92 11.34 4.59 5.34
CA ALA A 92 11.53 3.36 6.09
C ALA A 92 12.18 2.28 5.21
N LEU A 93 11.71 2.14 3.97
CA LEU A 93 12.30 1.24 2.99
C LEU A 93 13.75 1.62 2.68
N LEU A 94 14.05 2.89 2.44
CA LEU A 94 15.42 3.36 2.21
C LEU A 94 16.35 3.04 3.39
N ALA A 95 15.87 3.21 4.63
CA ALA A 95 16.63 2.93 5.84
C ALA A 95 16.86 1.43 6.09
N MET A 96 16.03 0.55 5.54
CA MET A 96 16.21 -0.91 5.63
C MET A 96 17.29 -1.44 4.68
N LEU A 97 17.65 -0.66 3.67
CA LEU A 97 18.64 -1.10 2.69
C LEU A 97 20.04 -0.95 3.29
N PRO A 98 20.91 -1.97 3.17
CA PRO A 98 22.30 -1.83 3.54
C PRO A 98 22.90 -0.69 2.73
N GLN A 99 23.38 0.37 3.40
CA GLN A 99 24.03 1.51 2.73
C GLN A 99 25.42 1.16 2.14
N THR A 100 25.80 -0.12 2.18
CA THR A 100 27.11 -0.64 1.78
C THR A 100 26.96 -1.88 0.87
N ASN A 101 27.23 -1.70 -0.42
CA ASN A 101 27.77 -2.62 -1.44
C ASN A 101 27.55 -4.14 -1.43
N SER A 102 26.51 -4.68 -0.80
CA SER A 102 26.01 -6.01 -1.15
C SER A 102 24.58 -6.16 -0.64
N LEU A 103 23.65 -5.56 -1.39
CA LEU A 103 22.30 -6.08 -1.44
C LEU A 103 22.40 -7.57 -1.82
N PRO A 104 21.62 -8.48 -1.21
CA PRO A 104 21.45 -9.83 -1.76
C PRO A 104 21.17 -9.72 -3.26
N THR A 105 21.82 -10.55 -4.07
CA THR A 105 21.72 -10.54 -5.53
C THR A 105 20.25 -10.37 -5.96
N GLY A 106 19.95 -9.32 -6.73
CA GLY A 106 18.60 -8.98 -7.21
C GLY A 106 17.91 -7.77 -6.57
N LEU A 107 18.30 -7.38 -5.34
CA LEU A 107 17.66 -6.25 -4.63
C LEU A 107 18.02 -4.86 -5.17
N GLY A 108 19.19 -4.71 -5.81
CA GLY A 108 19.58 -3.47 -6.51
C GLY A 108 18.66 -3.10 -7.67
N ASP A 109 18.04 -4.12 -8.29
CA ASP A 109 17.08 -3.98 -9.39
C ASP A 109 15.61 -3.96 -8.93
N VAL A 110 15.37 -4.04 -7.61
CA VAL A 110 14.02 -4.12 -7.00
C VAL A 110 13.49 -2.73 -6.62
N LEU A 111 14.35 -1.72 -6.54
CA LEU A 111 13.96 -0.37 -6.13
C LEU A 111 13.96 0.59 -7.31
N PRO A 112 13.11 1.63 -7.29
CA PRO A 112 13.21 2.70 -8.27
C PRO A 112 14.59 3.35 -8.17
N GLY A 113 15.35 3.40 -9.27
CA GLY A 113 16.70 3.96 -9.31
C GLY A 113 16.80 5.42 -8.85
N ASP A 114 15.65 6.12 -8.78
CA ASP A 114 15.55 7.54 -8.38
C ASP A 114 14.84 7.74 -7.02
N LEU A 115 14.79 6.70 -6.18
CA LEU A 115 14.08 6.73 -4.90
C LEU A 115 14.55 7.87 -3.97
N ASN A 116 15.87 8.10 -3.89
CA ASN A 116 16.42 9.14 -3.01
C ASN A 116 16.03 10.56 -3.46
N ASN A 117 16.04 10.82 -4.78
CA ASN A 117 15.61 12.10 -5.33
C ASN A 117 14.10 12.29 -5.19
N THR A 118 13.32 11.22 -5.36
CA THR A 118 11.87 11.23 -5.11
C THR A 118 11.55 11.56 -3.66
N ILE A 119 12.26 10.94 -2.70
CA ILE A 119 12.11 11.23 -1.26
C ILE A 119 12.47 12.69 -0.97
N THR A 120 13.60 13.18 -1.49
CA THR A 120 14.06 14.56 -1.28
C THR A 120 13.07 15.57 -1.84
N ARG A 121 12.56 15.32 -3.05
CA ARG A 121 11.54 16.16 -3.70
C ARG A 121 10.23 16.17 -2.90
N ALA A 122 9.78 14.98 -2.46
CA ALA A 122 8.58 14.84 -1.65
C ALA A 122 8.70 15.55 -0.30
N GLU A 123 9.85 15.42 0.37
CA GLU A 123 10.13 16.14 1.61
C GLU A 123 10.09 17.65 1.43
N SER A 124 10.71 18.15 0.36
CA SER A 124 10.72 19.58 0.04
C SER A 124 9.32 20.14 -0.10
N ILE A 125 8.48 19.53 -0.96
CA ILE A 125 7.11 20.02 -1.19
C ILE A 125 6.23 19.88 0.05
N ILE A 126 6.32 18.75 0.77
CA ILE A 126 5.53 18.52 1.99
C ILE A 126 5.90 19.53 3.07
N ASN A 127 7.19 19.83 3.25
CA ASN A 127 7.64 20.80 4.25
C ASN A 127 7.27 22.23 3.87
N ALA A 128 7.31 22.57 2.57
CA ALA A 128 6.85 23.87 2.08
C ALA A 128 5.36 24.09 2.33
N LEU A 129 4.55 23.03 2.18
CA LEU A 129 3.10 23.09 2.34
C LEU A 129 2.61 22.96 3.79
N ARG A 130 3.39 22.32 4.68
CA ARG A 130 2.97 22.02 6.07
C ARG A 130 2.58 23.25 6.90
N ASN A 131 3.21 24.40 6.62
CA ASN A 131 3.04 25.62 7.42
C ASN A 131 2.23 26.71 6.69
N LEU A 132 1.74 26.43 5.48
CA LEU A 132 0.93 27.38 4.72
C LEU A 132 -0.53 27.24 5.09
N SER A 133 -1.25 28.36 5.18
CA SER A 133 -2.72 28.28 5.25
C SER A 133 -3.23 27.83 3.89
N LYS A 134 -4.35 27.10 3.83
CA LYS A 134 -4.95 26.60 2.56
C LYS A 134 -5.12 27.68 1.48
N LYS A 135 -5.26 28.94 1.91
CA LYS A 135 -5.47 30.13 1.06
C LYS A 135 -4.17 30.61 0.39
N ASP A 136 -3.03 30.20 0.92
CA ASP A 136 -1.69 30.64 0.52
C ASP A 136 -0.99 29.60 -0.38
N VAL A 137 -1.62 28.45 -0.62
CA VAL A 137 -1.10 27.40 -1.49
C VAL A 137 -1.30 27.82 -2.95
N THR A 138 -0.21 27.83 -3.72
CA THR A 138 -0.27 28.19 -5.14
C THR A 138 -0.71 26.99 -6.00
N PRO A 139 -1.33 27.23 -7.17
CA PRO A 139 -1.68 26.16 -8.11
C PRO A 139 -0.47 25.31 -8.55
N ASP A 140 0.72 25.90 -8.64
CA ASP A 140 1.95 25.21 -9.01
C ASP A 140 2.43 24.26 -7.90
N GLN A 141 2.34 24.69 -6.63
CA GLN A 141 2.68 23.84 -5.49
C GLN A 141 1.70 22.65 -5.36
N LEU A 142 0.43 22.88 -5.67
CA LEU A 142 -0.57 21.81 -5.69
C LEU A 142 -0.35 20.83 -6.85
N ASP A 143 0.03 21.32 -8.03
CA ASP A 143 0.41 20.46 -9.16
C ASP A 143 1.63 19.60 -8.82
N GLU A 144 2.65 20.20 -8.19
CA GLU A 144 3.84 19.49 -7.74
C GLU A 144 3.53 18.45 -6.65
N LEU A 145 2.67 18.76 -5.68
CA LEU A 145 2.21 17.79 -4.68
C LEU A 145 1.50 16.60 -5.36
N ASN A 146 0.64 16.86 -6.34
CA ASN A 146 -0.03 15.81 -7.10
C ASN A 146 0.95 14.94 -7.89
N GLN A 147 1.98 15.54 -8.50
CA GLN A 147 3.04 14.79 -9.17
C GLN A 147 3.78 13.88 -8.18
N VAL A 148 4.15 14.39 -7.01
CA VAL A 148 4.81 13.60 -5.96
C VAL A 148 3.92 12.44 -5.50
N VAL A 149 2.63 12.69 -5.23
CA VAL A 149 1.67 11.64 -4.87
C VAL A 149 1.58 10.59 -5.97
N ASN A 150 1.53 11.00 -7.25
CA ASN A 150 1.47 10.08 -8.38
C ASN A 150 2.72 9.20 -8.50
N ILE A 151 3.92 9.75 -8.25
CA ILE A 151 5.16 8.97 -8.25
C ILE A 151 5.17 7.98 -7.08
N LEU A 152 4.77 8.44 -5.88
CA LEU A 152 4.77 7.64 -4.67
C LEU A 152 3.66 6.60 -4.59
N THR A 153 2.63 6.67 -5.44
CA THR A 153 1.50 5.72 -5.44
C THR A 153 1.29 5.01 -6.77
N GLY A 154 1.96 5.43 -7.83
CA GLY A 154 1.85 4.84 -9.15
C GLY A 154 2.45 3.44 -9.26
N ALA A 155 2.37 2.86 -10.45
CA ALA A 155 2.88 1.52 -10.76
C ALA A 155 4.40 1.38 -10.50
N THR A 156 5.15 2.47 -10.61
CA THR A 156 6.59 2.52 -10.36
C THR A 156 6.95 2.93 -8.94
N SER A 157 5.96 3.11 -8.05
CA SER A 157 6.23 3.41 -6.65
C SER A 157 6.98 2.27 -5.97
N PRO A 158 7.79 2.53 -4.94
CA PRO A 158 8.56 1.48 -4.28
C PRO A 158 7.68 0.34 -3.73
N LEU A 159 6.52 0.68 -3.16
CA LEU A 159 5.58 -0.30 -2.63
C LEU A 159 4.93 -1.12 -3.77
N SER A 160 4.51 -0.47 -4.86
CA SER A 160 3.95 -1.17 -6.03
C SER A 160 4.97 -2.11 -6.67
N VAL A 161 6.23 -1.71 -6.80
CA VAL A 161 7.29 -2.57 -7.37
C VAL A 161 7.54 -3.78 -6.47
N LEU A 162 7.61 -3.61 -5.15
CA LEU A 162 7.76 -4.73 -4.21
C LEU A 162 6.58 -5.70 -4.27
N LEU A 163 5.34 -5.18 -4.30
CA LEU A 163 4.14 -6.00 -4.42
C LEU A 163 4.13 -6.82 -5.72
N ASN A 164 4.49 -6.19 -6.84
CA ASN A 164 4.56 -6.86 -8.14
C ASN A 164 5.66 -7.93 -8.19
N LYS A 165 6.81 -7.69 -7.56
CA LYS A 165 7.89 -8.68 -7.50
C LYS A 165 7.63 -9.83 -6.54
N ALA A 166 6.90 -9.58 -5.45
CA ALA A 166 6.48 -10.61 -4.51
C ALA A 166 5.27 -11.43 -5.00
N ALA A 167 4.45 -10.87 -5.91
CA ALA A 167 3.23 -11.49 -6.44
C ALA A 167 3.38 -12.97 -6.84
N PRO A 168 4.43 -13.40 -7.58
CA PRO A 168 4.60 -14.80 -7.99
C PRO A 168 4.64 -15.81 -6.83
N LEU A 169 5.07 -15.41 -5.64
CA LEU A 169 5.13 -16.29 -4.47
C LEU A 169 3.75 -16.63 -3.91
N VAL A 170 2.76 -15.78 -4.11
CA VAL A 170 1.44 -15.94 -3.48
C VAL A 170 0.39 -16.45 -4.48
N VAL A 171 0.72 -16.46 -5.80
CA VAL A 171 -0.13 -17.04 -6.85
C VAL A 171 -0.63 -18.46 -6.50
N PRO A 172 0.23 -19.41 -6.06
CA PRO A 172 -0.21 -20.78 -5.79
C PRO A 172 -1.08 -20.88 -4.52
N ALA A 173 -0.94 -19.93 -3.59
CA ALA A 173 -1.60 -19.96 -2.31
C ALA A 173 -3.08 -19.54 -2.40
N MET A 174 -3.44 -18.58 -3.26
CA MET A 174 -4.84 -18.21 -3.49
C MET A 174 -5.10 -17.69 -4.91
N PRO A 175 -5.42 -18.58 -5.86
CA PRO A 175 -5.75 -18.20 -7.23
C PRO A 175 -6.97 -17.26 -7.32
N ALA A 176 -7.93 -17.39 -6.39
CA ALA A 176 -9.21 -16.69 -6.43
C ALA A 176 -9.13 -15.19 -6.06
N LEU A 177 -8.16 -14.77 -5.23
CA LEU A 177 -7.96 -13.36 -4.89
C LEU A 177 -7.11 -12.62 -5.92
N GLY A 178 -6.31 -13.35 -6.70
CA GLY A 178 -5.18 -12.79 -7.42
C GLY A 178 -4.00 -12.52 -6.47
N PRO A 179 -2.75 -12.57 -6.98
CA PRO A 179 -1.57 -12.60 -6.13
C PRO A 179 -1.34 -11.31 -5.33
N ILE A 180 -1.60 -10.15 -5.93
CA ILE A 180 -1.43 -8.86 -5.29
C ILE A 180 -2.43 -8.69 -4.14
N ALA A 181 -3.70 -9.04 -4.36
CA ALA A 181 -4.73 -8.95 -3.33
C ALA A 181 -4.43 -9.86 -2.13
N GLY A 182 -3.92 -11.08 -2.39
CA GLY A 182 -3.46 -11.99 -1.34
C GLY A 182 -2.35 -11.38 -0.49
N ILE A 183 -1.32 -10.80 -1.12
CA ILE A 183 -0.22 -10.14 -0.39
C ILE A 183 -0.75 -8.95 0.40
N VAL A 184 -1.53 -8.07 -0.22
CA VAL A 184 -2.07 -6.88 0.43
C VAL A 184 -2.93 -7.24 1.63
N MET A 185 -3.77 -8.27 1.52
CA MET A 185 -4.57 -8.76 2.64
C MET A 185 -3.67 -9.27 3.78
N LEU A 186 -2.66 -10.07 3.43
CA LEU A 186 -1.69 -10.61 4.38
C LEU A 186 -0.98 -9.50 5.16
N LEU A 187 -0.42 -8.52 4.44
CA LEU A 187 0.28 -7.38 5.05
C LEU A 187 -0.68 -6.50 5.87
N GLY A 188 -1.90 -6.30 5.38
CA GLY A 188 -2.92 -5.51 6.07
C GLY A 188 -3.31 -6.10 7.41
N VAL A 189 -3.42 -7.42 7.50
CA VAL A 189 -3.63 -8.14 8.76
C VAL A 189 -2.43 -7.93 9.68
N GLY A 190 -1.21 -8.13 9.19
CA GLY A 190 0.02 -7.85 9.95
C GLY A 190 0.05 -6.44 10.54
N ALA A 191 -0.43 -5.44 9.81
CA ALA A 191 -0.47 -4.04 10.26
C ALA A 191 -1.48 -3.78 11.39
N LYS A 192 -2.55 -4.57 11.53
CA LYS A 192 -3.63 -4.33 12.52
C LYS A 192 -3.54 -5.22 13.77
N LEU A 193 -2.61 -6.17 13.83
CA LEU A 193 -2.41 -7.05 14.99
C LEU A 193 -1.82 -6.32 16.21
N GLY A 194 -2.01 -6.85 17.42
CA GLY A 194 -1.26 -6.45 18.62
C GLY A 194 0.24 -6.79 18.53
N SER A 195 1.06 -6.36 19.49
CA SER A 195 2.52 -6.59 19.45
C SER A 195 2.89 -8.08 19.41
N ASP A 196 2.34 -8.88 20.33
CA ASP A 196 2.69 -10.31 20.40
C ASP A 196 2.04 -11.13 19.27
N GLN A 197 0.82 -10.76 18.90
CA GLN A 197 0.13 -11.29 17.72
C GLN A 197 0.94 -11.03 16.44
N PHE A 198 1.52 -9.84 16.29
CA PHE A 198 2.36 -9.50 15.15
C PHE A 198 3.65 -10.31 15.11
N LYS A 199 4.32 -10.53 16.26
CA LYS A 199 5.51 -11.38 16.32
C LYS A 199 5.18 -12.81 15.88
N ARG A 200 4.08 -13.38 16.38
CA ARG A 200 3.59 -14.70 15.96
C ARG A 200 3.23 -14.74 14.48
N TRP A 201 2.46 -13.77 14.00
CA TRP A 201 2.11 -13.64 12.59
C TRP A 201 3.35 -13.57 11.69
N ARG A 202 4.33 -12.73 12.03
CA ARG A 202 5.58 -12.59 11.26
C ARG A 202 6.34 -13.91 11.22
N ALA A 203 6.46 -14.61 12.36
CA ALA A 203 7.12 -15.89 12.42
C ALA A 203 6.40 -16.95 11.58
N ARG A 204 5.06 -16.96 11.56
CA ARG A 204 4.26 -17.84 10.69
C ARG A 204 4.50 -17.53 9.22
N VAL A 205 4.41 -16.26 8.83
CA VAL A 205 4.52 -15.86 7.41
C VAL A 205 5.91 -16.14 6.85
N LEU A 206 6.96 -15.91 7.64
CA LEU A 206 8.35 -16.14 7.23
C LEU A 206 8.83 -17.58 7.47
N ALA A 207 7.96 -18.47 7.94
CA ALA A 207 8.33 -19.83 8.34
C ALA A 207 9.51 -19.86 9.34
N ALA A 208 9.62 -18.82 10.19
CA ALA A 208 10.76 -18.63 11.07
C ALA A 208 10.73 -19.61 12.27
N PRO A 209 11.90 -19.99 12.82
CA PRO A 209 11.96 -20.81 14.03
C PRO A 209 11.22 -20.17 15.21
N LEU A 210 10.75 -21.01 16.14
CA LEU A 210 10.06 -20.54 17.33
C LEU A 210 11.05 -19.85 18.29
N ALA A 211 11.09 -18.52 18.26
CA ALA A 211 11.86 -17.73 19.22
C ALA A 211 11.20 -17.70 20.61
N GLN A 212 12.01 -17.55 21.66
CA GLN A 212 11.54 -17.34 23.03
C GLN A 212 10.56 -16.16 23.09
N GLY A 213 9.40 -16.37 23.73
CA GLY A 213 8.34 -15.36 23.88
C GLY A 213 7.31 -15.32 22.74
N LEU A 214 7.41 -16.18 21.72
CA LEU A 214 6.33 -16.37 20.73
C LEU A 214 5.17 -17.21 21.29
N VAL A 215 5.46 -18.07 22.26
CA VAL A 215 4.49 -18.89 22.99
C VAL A 215 4.58 -18.52 24.47
N GLU A 216 3.43 -18.39 25.12
CA GLU A 216 3.37 -18.09 26.55
C GLU A 216 3.93 -19.27 27.36
N SER A 217 4.82 -18.97 28.30
CA SER A 217 5.40 -20.01 29.15
C SER A 217 4.30 -20.68 29.99
N GLY A 218 4.26 -22.01 29.99
CA GLY A 218 3.27 -22.79 30.73
C GLY A 218 1.93 -23.04 30.01
N THR A 219 1.74 -22.58 28.78
CA THR A 219 0.51 -22.85 28.00
C THR A 219 0.58 -24.12 27.14
N LEU A 220 1.77 -24.72 27.00
CA LEU A 220 1.94 -25.97 26.27
C LEU A 220 1.32 -27.12 27.09
N THR A 221 0.32 -27.80 26.51
CA THR A 221 -0.38 -28.93 27.12
C THR A 221 -0.22 -30.17 26.25
N LEU A 222 -0.35 -31.37 26.82
CA LEU A 222 -0.28 -32.63 26.04
C LEU A 222 -1.29 -32.66 24.87
N PRO A 223 -2.56 -32.23 25.02
CA PRO A 223 -3.47 -32.13 23.88
C PRO A 223 -2.99 -31.17 22.79
N LEU A 224 -2.30 -30.07 23.16
CA LEU A 224 -1.76 -29.13 22.19
C LEU A 224 -0.54 -29.71 21.47
N THR A 225 0.33 -30.44 22.18
CA THR A 225 1.45 -31.17 21.59
C THR A 225 0.95 -32.22 20.59
N ARG A 226 -0.09 -32.97 20.96
CA ARG A 226 -0.77 -33.93 20.08
C ARG A 226 -1.29 -33.25 18.82
N ALA A 227 -2.02 -32.14 18.98
CA ALA A 227 -2.54 -31.37 17.85
C ALA A 227 -1.40 -30.80 16.97
N ALA A 228 -0.27 -30.41 17.57
CA ALA A 228 0.89 -29.94 16.82
C ALA A 228 1.50 -31.05 15.96
N LEU A 229 1.62 -32.27 16.50
CA LEU A 229 2.07 -33.44 15.73
C LEU A 229 1.08 -33.80 14.61
N GLU A 230 -0.22 -33.82 14.90
CA GLU A 230 -1.27 -34.13 13.91
C GLU A 230 -1.32 -33.12 12.75
N ASN A 231 -0.96 -31.87 13.01
CA ASN A 231 -0.87 -30.81 12.00
C ASN A 231 0.52 -30.68 11.37
N ALA A 232 1.46 -31.59 11.66
CA ALA A 232 2.81 -31.63 11.08
C ALA A 232 3.01 -32.90 10.24
N PRO A 233 2.51 -32.97 8.98
CA PRO A 233 2.56 -34.18 8.16
C PRO A 233 3.97 -34.76 7.95
N ALA A 234 4.99 -33.90 7.94
CA ALA A 234 6.39 -34.32 7.84
C ALA A 234 6.88 -35.06 9.11
N ALA A 235 6.31 -34.77 10.28
CA ALA A 235 6.70 -35.37 11.56
C ALA A 235 5.91 -36.65 11.89
N ILE A 236 4.67 -36.79 11.40
CA ILE A 236 3.79 -37.93 11.71
C ILE A 236 4.44 -39.31 11.46
N PRO A 237 5.11 -39.57 10.31
CA PRO A 237 5.65 -40.90 10.01
C PRO A 237 6.66 -41.39 11.05
N PHE A 238 7.38 -40.49 11.70
CA PHE A 238 8.40 -40.81 12.70
C PHE A 238 7.84 -41.39 13.98
N PHE A 239 6.60 -41.05 14.32
CA PHE A 239 5.98 -41.41 15.61
C PHE A 239 4.79 -42.37 15.46
N ALA A 240 4.42 -42.75 14.24
CA ALA A 240 3.21 -43.53 13.94
C ALA A 240 3.15 -44.91 14.63
N ALA A 241 4.30 -45.54 14.87
CA ALA A 241 4.40 -46.86 15.49
C ALA A 241 4.38 -46.82 17.03
N ARG A 242 4.29 -45.64 17.66
CA ARG A 242 4.49 -45.46 19.10
C ARG A 242 3.20 -45.16 19.86
N PRO A 243 3.12 -45.52 21.15
CA PRO A 243 1.99 -45.16 22.00
C PRO A 243 1.83 -43.63 22.10
N PRO A 244 0.61 -43.10 21.92
CA PRO A 244 0.37 -41.67 21.97
C PRO A 244 0.91 -40.95 23.22
N ALA A 245 0.67 -41.52 24.40
CA ALA A 245 1.06 -40.89 25.67
C ALA A 245 2.58 -40.73 25.84
N GLU A 246 3.38 -41.67 25.32
CA GLU A 246 4.85 -41.58 25.35
C GLU A 246 5.34 -40.45 24.46
N VAL A 247 4.86 -40.43 23.21
CA VAL A 247 5.22 -39.41 22.22
C VAL A 247 4.84 -38.02 22.70
N ASP A 248 3.61 -37.83 23.21
CA ASP A 248 3.14 -36.51 23.63
C ASP A 248 3.98 -35.94 24.78
N SER A 249 4.38 -36.77 25.74
CA SER A 249 5.20 -36.33 26.87
C SER A 249 6.61 -35.94 26.42
N VAL A 250 7.24 -36.71 25.52
CA VAL A 250 8.58 -36.41 25.02
C VAL A 250 8.55 -35.16 24.15
N LEU A 251 7.60 -35.06 23.23
CA LEU A 251 7.47 -33.90 22.35
C LEU A 251 7.10 -32.63 23.11
N ALA A 252 6.35 -32.73 24.23
CA ALA A 252 6.10 -31.57 25.09
C ALA A 252 7.40 -31.04 25.71
N ASN A 253 8.29 -31.92 26.16
CA ASN A 253 9.61 -31.54 26.69
C ASN A 253 10.49 -30.94 25.59
N VAL A 254 10.51 -31.55 24.40
CA VAL A 254 11.24 -31.03 23.23
C VAL A 254 10.79 -29.61 22.90
N LEU A 255 9.48 -29.38 22.76
CA LEU A 255 8.93 -28.08 22.36
C LEU A 255 9.07 -26.99 23.43
N ALA A 256 9.27 -27.38 24.69
CA ALA A 256 9.52 -26.46 25.79
C ALA A 256 11.01 -26.14 26.01
N ALA A 257 11.92 -26.87 25.36
CA ALA A 257 13.36 -26.72 25.56
C ALA A 257 13.94 -25.52 24.80
N ASP A 258 15.03 -24.97 25.35
CA ASP A 258 15.83 -23.93 24.67
C ASP A 258 16.59 -24.49 23.45
N ASP A 259 17.00 -25.76 23.52
CA ASP A 259 17.58 -26.52 22.39
C ASP A 259 16.71 -27.74 22.06
N PRO A 260 15.60 -27.55 21.34
CA PRO A 260 14.65 -28.61 21.02
C PRO A 260 15.27 -29.71 20.14
N VAL A 261 16.24 -29.38 19.28
CA VAL A 261 16.90 -30.34 18.40
C VAL A 261 17.78 -31.29 19.22
N SER A 262 18.56 -30.75 20.16
CA SER A 262 19.36 -31.57 21.06
C SER A 262 18.48 -32.48 21.92
N VAL A 263 17.43 -31.94 22.55
CA VAL A 263 16.51 -32.74 23.39
C VAL A 263 15.81 -33.83 22.59
N LEU A 264 15.41 -33.56 21.34
CA LEU A 264 14.83 -34.58 20.46
C LEU A 264 15.85 -35.69 20.16
N ASN A 265 17.11 -35.32 19.88
CA ASN A 265 18.18 -36.26 19.57
C ASN A 265 18.60 -37.09 20.80
N GLU A 266 18.56 -36.53 22.00
CA GLU A 266 18.78 -37.26 23.26
C GLU A 266 17.67 -38.27 23.56
N ALA A 267 16.43 -37.98 23.14
CA ALA A 267 15.30 -38.88 23.35
C ALA A 267 15.21 -39.98 22.29
N TYR A 268 15.40 -39.59 21.03
CA TYR A 268 15.02 -40.37 19.85
C TYR A 268 16.13 -40.57 18.81
N GLY A 269 17.32 -40.02 19.06
CA GLY A 269 18.49 -40.17 18.20
C GLY A 269 19.14 -41.56 18.26
N PRO A 270 20.29 -41.77 17.60
CA PRO A 270 20.98 -43.07 17.57
C PRO A 270 21.37 -43.63 18.95
N ASN A 271 21.49 -42.76 19.96
CA ASN A 271 21.75 -43.11 21.36
C ASN A 271 20.60 -42.69 22.28
N GLY A 272 19.38 -42.61 21.75
CA GLY A 272 18.21 -42.07 22.43
C GLY A 272 17.83 -42.84 23.68
N ASN A 273 17.48 -42.13 24.76
CA ASN A 273 17.10 -42.74 26.04
C ASN A 273 15.66 -43.28 26.08
N VAL A 274 14.80 -42.90 25.12
CA VAL A 274 13.42 -43.43 24.96
C VAL A 274 13.36 -44.45 23.84
N ALA A 275 13.95 -44.11 22.69
CA ALA A 275 14.13 -45.01 21.57
C ALA A 275 15.38 -44.62 20.80
N ALA A 276 16.25 -45.58 20.52
CA ALA A 276 17.12 -45.41 19.37
C ALA A 276 16.26 -45.55 18.10
N ASP A 277 16.72 -45.02 16.96
CA ASP A 277 16.20 -45.33 15.60
C ASP A 277 15.03 -44.49 15.05
N ILE A 278 14.46 -43.54 15.81
CA ILE A 278 13.41 -42.65 15.27
C ILE A 278 14.03 -41.48 14.49
N VAL A 279 15.12 -40.92 15.02
CA VAL A 279 15.87 -39.83 14.41
C VAL A 279 17.28 -40.32 14.11
N HIS A 280 17.69 -40.23 12.85
CA HIS A 280 18.94 -40.83 12.37
C HIS A 280 20.11 -39.83 12.40
N ASP A 281 19.82 -38.54 12.23
CA ASP A 281 20.82 -37.47 12.22
C ASP A 281 20.22 -36.11 12.64
N GLY A 282 21.10 -35.11 12.77
CA GLY A 282 20.73 -33.77 13.19
C GLY A 282 19.89 -32.99 12.15
N GLU A 283 19.99 -33.33 10.87
CA GLU A 283 19.19 -32.68 9.82
C GLU A 283 17.73 -33.13 9.91
N GLN A 284 17.52 -34.43 10.11
CA GLN A 284 16.21 -35.01 10.37
C GLN A 284 15.61 -34.50 11.68
N ALA A 285 16.41 -34.41 12.75
CA ALA A 285 15.99 -33.81 14.01
C ALA A 285 15.52 -32.36 13.80
N THR A 286 16.30 -31.56 13.07
CA THR A 286 15.98 -30.16 12.76
C THR A 286 14.69 -30.04 11.95
N SER A 287 14.50 -30.90 10.94
CA SER A 287 13.29 -30.93 10.11
C SER A 287 12.04 -31.25 10.93
N ILE A 288 12.11 -32.26 11.80
CA ILE A 288 11.00 -32.66 12.67
C ILE A 288 10.66 -31.53 13.65
N VAL A 289 11.66 -30.97 14.34
CA VAL A 289 11.45 -29.86 15.28
C VAL A 289 10.85 -28.66 14.56
N THR A 290 11.36 -28.31 13.38
CA THR A 290 10.85 -27.17 12.60
C THR A 290 9.39 -27.38 12.22
N ALA A 291 9.01 -28.56 11.75
CA ALA A 291 7.63 -28.86 11.39
C ALA A 291 6.69 -28.79 12.61
N LEU A 292 7.11 -29.33 13.76
CA LEU A 292 6.33 -29.28 14.99
C LEU A 292 6.19 -27.85 15.53
N GLN A 293 7.27 -27.05 15.50
CA GLN A 293 7.26 -25.66 15.93
C GLN A 293 6.37 -24.78 15.03
N GLN A 294 6.42 -24.96 13.72
CA GLN A 294 5.54 -24.25 12.78
C GLN A 294 4.07 -24.61 13.01
N SER A 295 3.79 -25.89 13.22
CA SER A 295 2.45 -26.38 13.54
C SER A 295 1.93 -25.80 14.87
N LEU A 296 2.77 -25.81 15.91
CA LEU A 296 2.45 -25.22 17.21
C LEU A 296 2.17 -23.72 17.07
N LEU A 297 3.00 -22.99 16.33
CA LEU A 297 2.82 -21.58 16.08
C LEU A 297 1.54 -21.27 15.31
N ALA A 298 1.15 -22.13 14.35
CA ALA A 298 -0.12 -22.01 13.63
C ALA A 298 -1.32 -22.23 14.56
N LEU A 299 -1.22 -23.16 15.51
CA LEU A 299 -2.26 -23.41 16.52
C LEU A 299 -2.45 -22.21 17.46
N TYR A 300 -1.35 -21.65 18.00
CA TYR A 300 -1.42 -20.44 18.82
C TYR A 300 -1.91 -19.23 18.02
N GLY A 301 -1.42 -19.08 16.78
CA GLY A 301 -1.77 -17.95 15.92
C GLY A 301 -3.19 -17.99 15.38
N LYS A 302 -3.92 -19.11 15.46
CA LYS A 302 -5.28 -19.23 14.93
C LYS A 302 -6.25 -18.24 15.58
N GLY A 303 -6.08 -17.98 16.89
CA GLY A 303 -6.91 -17.04 17.65
C GLY A 303 -6.47 -15.57 17.53
N ASP A 304 -5.29 -15.29 16.98
CA ASP A 304 -4.77 -13.92 16.87
C ASP A 304 -5.53 -13.10 15.82
N ILE A 305 -6.06 -13.77 14.79
CA ILE A 305 -6.78 -13.14 13.69
C ILE A 305 -8.26 -13.30 13.95
N THR A 306 -8.90 -12.22 14.39
CA THR A 306 -10.34 -12.17 14.64
C THR A 306 -11.10 -11.70 13.41
N GLU A 307 -12.40 -11.98 13.36
CA GLU A 307 -13.27 -11.48 12.29
C GLU A 307 -13.34 -9.93 12.28
N GLU A 308 -13.15 -9.30 13.45
CA GLU A 308 -13.03 -7.85 13.57
C GLU A 308 -11.80 -7.31 12.84
N ILE A 309 -10.63 -7.94 13.01
CA ILE A 309 -9.40 -7.57 12.29
C ILE A 309 -9.59 -7.78 10.79
N ALA A 310 -10.14 -8.93 10.39
CA ALA A 310 -10.44 -9.24 9.00
C ALA A 310 -11.39 -8.20 8.37
N SER A 311 -12.45 -7.81 9.09
CA SER A 311 -13.40 -6.78 8.67
C SER A 311 -12.74 -5.41 8.51
N LYS A 312 -11.92 -4.97 9.47
CA LYS A 312 -11.20 -3.68 9.40
C LYS A 312 -10.28 -3.60 8.19
N VAL A 313 -9.51 -4.66 7.92
CA VAL A 313 -8.61 -4.70 6.76
C VAL A 313 -9.40 -4.69 5.45
N ARG A 314 -10.45 -5.52 5.34
CA ARG A 314 -11.34 -5.52 4.16
C ARG A 314 -11.93 -4.14 3.89
N ALA A 315 -12.51 -3.50 4.91
CA ALA A 315 -13.15 -2.19 4.77
C ALA A 315 -12.19 -1.11 4.24
N SER A 316 -10.93 -1.10 4.69
CA SER A 316 -9.92 -0.18 4.14
C SER A 316 -9.58 -0.50 2.67
N LEU A 317 -9.41 -1.79 2.35
CA LEU A 317 -8.99 -2.24 1.01
C LEU A 317 -10.09 -2.19 -0.05
N THR A 318 -11.37 -2.25 0.35
CA THR A 318 -12.53 -2.17 -0.56
C THR A 318 -13.23 -0.81 -0.51
N SER A 319 -12.64 0.16 0.20
CA SER A 319 -13.14 1.54 0.19
C SER A 319 -13.15 2.10 -1.24
N PRO A 320 -14.10 2.98 -1.61
CA PRO A 320 -14.12 3.62 -2.93
C PRO A 320 -12.86 4.45 -3.24
N ALA A 321 -12.09 4.83 -2.20
CA ALA A 321 -10.81 5.49 -2.32
C ALA A 321 -9.67 4.54 -2.71
N SER A 322 -9.86 3.23 -2.52
CA SER A 322 -8.90 2.18 -2.85
C SER A 322 -8.87 1.93 -4.35
N GLN A 323 -7.80 2.36 -5.02
CA GLN A 323 -7.62 2.19 -6.47
C GLN A 323 -6.87 0.89 -6.82
N ALA A 324 -6.24 0.27 -5.83
CA ALA A 324 -5.31 -0.85 -5.97
C ALA A 324 -5.97 -2.19 -6.32
N LEU A 325 -7.24 -2.39 -5.96
CA LEU A 325 -7.84 -3.74 -5.87
C LEU A 325 -9.23 -3.84 -6.50
N CYS A 326 -9.62 -2.88 -7.35
CA CYS A 326 -10.98 -2.77 -7.91
C CYS A 326 -11.53 -4.11 -8.46
N ALA A 327 -10.71 -4.91 -9.14
CA ALA A 327 -11.11 -6.22 -9.68
C ALA A 327 -11.15 -7.37 -8.65
N ALA A 328 -10.38 -7.29 -7.56
CA ALA A 328 -10.33 -8.30 -6.50
C ALA A 328 -11.34 -8.07 -5.35
N SER A 329 -12.02 -6.92 -5.38
CA SER A 329 -12.91 -6.43 -4.32
C SER A 329 -13.99 -7.45 -3.90
N ALA A 330 -14.59 -8.17 -4.85
CA ALA A 330 -15.64 -9.15 -4.55
C ALA A 330 -15.11 -10.37 -3.76
N ALA A 331 -13.93 -10.89 -4.11
CA ALA A 331 -13.31 -12.00 -3.41
C ALA A 331 -12.78 -11.56 -2.03
N LEU A 332 -12.22 -10.35 -1.95
CA LEU A 332 -11.77 -9.75 -0.69
C LEU A 332 -12.91 -9.55 0.31
N ASN A 333 -14.09 -9.11 -0.15
CA ASN A 333 -15.24 -8.85 0.73
C ASN A 333 -15.72 -10.10 1.49
N ASN A 334 -15.48 -11.30 0.96
CA ASN A 334 -15.98 -12.55 1.54
C ASN A 334 -14.94 -13.31 2.38
N LEU A 335 -13.71 -12.80 2.53
CA LEU A 335 -12.67 -13.47 3.31
C LEU A 335 -12.98 -13.41 4.81
N SER A 336 -13.10 -14.59 5.42
CA SER A 336 -13.20 -14.77 6.87
C SER A 336 -11.82 -14.80 7.53
N ALA A 337 -11.78 -14.68 8.86
CA ALA A 337 -10.58 -14.94 9.66
C ALA A 337 -9.97 -16.34 9.42
N THR A 338 -10.81 -17.33 9.09
CA THR A 338 -10.36 -18.70 8.77
C THR A 338 -9.61 -18.72 7.44
N ASP A 339 -10.14 -18.05 6.41
CA ASP A 339 -9.52 -18.01 5.08
C ASP A 339 -8.16 -17.29 5.11
N ILE A 340 -8.04 -16.25 5.94
CA ILE A 340 -6.77 -15.55 6.17
C ILE A 340 -5.76 -16.44 6.90
N ASN A 341 -6.20 -17.22 7.89
CA ASN A 341 -5.32 -18.18 8.56
C ASN A 341 -4.84 -19.27 7.59
N GLN A 342 -5.70 -19.73 6.68
CA GLN A 342 -5.30 -20.63 5.60
C GLN A 342 -4.30 -19.96 4.65
N LEU A 343 -4.51 -18.69 4.29
CA LEU A 343 -3.55 -17.92 3.49
C LEU A 343 -2.16 -17.93 4.11
N ILE A 344 -2.06 -17.60 5.40
CA ILE A 344 -0.78 -17.53 6.11
C ILE A 344 -0.08 -18.89 6.08
N ASN A 345 -0.81 -19.97 6.30
CA ASN A 345 -0.25 -21.32 6.29
C ASN A 345 0.24 -21.71 4.88
N LEU A 346 -0.49 -21.35 3.84
CA LEU A 346 -0.10 -21.61 2.46
C LEU A 346 1.12 -20.78 2.05
N VAL A 347 1.14 -19.49 2.38
CA VAL A 347 2.26 -18.59 2.07
C VAL A 347 3.52 -18.98 2.84
N SER A 348 3.41 -19.41 4.10
CA SER A 348 4.53 -19.97 4.87
C SER A 348 5.21 -21.10 4.11
N GLY A 349 4.42 -22.03 3.55
CA GLY A 349 4.94 -23.16 2.79
C GLY A 349 5.63 -22.73 1.50
N VAL A 350 5.09 -21.74 0.79
CA VAL A 350 5.71 -21.22 -0.43
C VAL A 350 6.98 -20.43 -0.14
N SER A 351 7.00 -19.58 0.89
CA SER A 351 8.18 -18.79 1.25
C SER A 351 9.42 -19.67 1.55
N SER A 352 9.21 -20.87 2.13
CA SER A 352 10.27 -21.82 2.42
C SER A 352 10.82 -22.60 1.20
N MET A 353 10.15 -22.57 0.04
CA MET A 353 10.55 -23.41 -1.11
C MET A 353 11.77 -22.85 -1.84
N VAL A 354 12.91 -23.55 -1.77
CA VAL A 354 14.20 -23.23 -2.43
C VAL A 354 14.06 -22.97 -3.95
N ALA A 355 13.04 -23.50 -4.62
CA ALA A 355 12.80 -23.31 -6.04
C ALA A 355 12.29 -21.90 -6.44
N ASN A 356 11.85 -21.06 -5.50
CA ASN A 356 11.30 -19.75 -5.82
C ASN A 356 12.37 -18.70 -6.18
N PRO A 357 12.09 -17.75 -7.09
CA PRO A 357 13.05 -16.71 -7.47
C PRO A 357 13.55 -15.93 -6.25
N ALA A 358 14.87 -15.71 -6.17
CA ALA A 358 15.50 -15.01 -5.07
C ALA A 358 14.93 -13.59 -4.90
N ASP A 359 14.72 -12.87 -6.00
CA ASP A 359 14.18 -11.51 -6.03
C ASP A 359 12.77 -11.42 -5.45
N SER A 360 11.92 -12.40 -5.74
CA SER A 360 10.55 -12.42 -5.23
C SER A 360 10.51 -12.64 -3.72
N ARG A 361 11.39 -13.50 -3.19
CA ARG A 361 11.50 -13.72 -1.75
C ARG A 361 12.06 -12.50 -1.05
N ALA A 362 13.11 -11.91 -1.59
CA ALA A 362 13.68 -10.68 -1.06
C ALA A 362 12.63 -9.54 -1.02
N ALA A 363 11.82 -9.39 -2.09
CA ALA A 363 10.74 -8.42 -2.12
C ALA A 363 9.67 -8.72 -1.06
N PHE A 364 9.30 -9.98 -0.88
CA PHE A 364 8.33 -10.40 0.13
C PHE A 364 8.83 -10.15 1.55
N ASP A 365 10.06 -10.55 1.87
CA ASP A 365 10.68 -10.31 3.18
C ASP A 365 10.78 -8.82 3.50
N LEU A 366 11.14 -8.00 2.51
CA LEU A 366 11.12 -6.53 2.62
C LEU A 366 9.72 -5.99 2.94
N LEU A 367 8.67 -6.50 2.29
CA LEU A 367 7.30 -6.09 2.60
C LEU A 367 6.92 -6.42 4.05
N ILE A 368 7.30 -7.60 4.54
CA ILE A 368 7.05 -7.99 5.94
C ILE A 368 7.84 -7.09 6.92
N MET A 369 9.09 -6.76 6.62
CA MET A 369 9.89 -5.82 7.41
C MET A 369 9.31 -4.40 7.37
N LEU A 370 8.80 -3.97 6.21
CA LEU A 370 8.16 -2.67 6.05
C LEU A 370 6.91 -2.52 6.92
N VAL A 371 6.12 -3.58 7.09
CA VAL A 371 4.99 -3.58 8.04
C VAL A 371 5.47 -3.32 9.47
N ASP A 372 6.57 -3.93 9.92
CA ASP A 372 7.14 -3.68 11.26
C ASP A 372 7.55 -2.21 11.41
N ALA A 373 8.29 -1.66 10.43
CA ALA A 373 8.69 -0.25 10.51
C ALA A 373 7.50 0.72 10.45
N ALA A 374 6.49 0.44 9.63
CA ALA A 374 5.27 1.25 9.58
C ALA A 374 4.56 1.26 10.94
N ARG A 375 4.47 0.10 11.61
CA ARG A 375 3.91 -0.02 12.97
C ARG A 375 4.70 0.80 13.98
N ARG A 376 6.03 0.72 13.96
CA ARG A 376 6.90 1.50 14.87
C ARG A 376 6.81 3.00 14.62
N ALA A 377 6.61 3.41 13.37
CA ALA A 377 6.44 4.80 12.97
C ALA A 377 4.98 5.30 13.08
N ASN A 378 4.05 4.45 13.54
CA ASN A 378 2.61 4.73 13.60
C ASN A 378 2.01 5.20 12.26
N VAL A 379 2.50 4.65 11.15
CA VAL A 379 2.00 4.90 9.80
C VAL A 379 0.86 3.93 9.52
N ASP A 380 -0.30 4.43 9.03
CA ASP A 380 -1.39 3.54 8.61
C ASP A 380 -1.03 2.82 7.31
N PHE A 381 -0.38 1.66 7.47
CA PHE A 381 0.07 0.82 6.36
C PHE A 381 -1.08 0.35 5.48
N VAL A 382 -2.25 0.06 6.05
CA VAL A 382 -3.39 -0.45 5.28
C VAL A 382 -3.95 0.64 4.38
N GLN A 383 -4.04 1.88 4.89
CA GLN A 383 -4.42 3.02 4.07
C GLN A 383 -3.38 3.32 3.00
N ALA A 384 -2.08 3.19 3.31
CA ALA A 384 -1.04 3.37 2.33
C ALA A 384 -1.08 2.35 1.19
N ILE A 385 -1.53 1.12 1.44
CA ILE A 385 -1.79 0.17 0.35
C ILE A 385 -3.02 0.58 -0.47
N ALA A 386 -4.12 0.98 0.19
CA ALA A 386 -5.33 1.42 -0.49
C ALA A 386 -5.07 2.63 -1.40
N ASP A 387 -4.13 3.49 -1.01
CA ASP A 387 -3.70 4.67 -1.74
C ASP A 387 -3.00 4.37 -3.08
N LEU A 388 -2.55 3.13 -3.33
CA LEU A 388 -1.80 2.73 -4.52
C LEU A 388 -2.67 2.65 -5.78
N LYS A 389 -2.02 2.88 -6.92
CA LYS A 389 -2.53 2.68 -8.28
C LYS A 389 -1.78 1.49 -8.87
N LEU A 390 -2.33 0.29 -8.65
CA LEU A 390 -1.73 -0.99 -9.09
C LEU A 390 -2.18 -1.40 -10.48
#